data_AF-A0A434MB31-F1
#
_entry.id   AF-A0A434MB31-F1
#
_cell.length_a   1.000
_cell.length_b   1.000
_cell.length_c   1.000
_cell.angle_alpha   90.00
_cell.angle_beta   90.00
_cell.angle_gamma   90.00
#
_symmetry.space_group_name_H-M   'P 1'
#
loop_
_entity.id
_entity.type
_entity.pdbx_description
1 polymer ?
#
loop_
_entity_poly.entity_id
_entity_poly.type
_entity_poly.pdbx_seq_one_letter_code
_entity_poly.pdbx_strand_id
1 'polypeptide(L)'
;MNTGLKPVWAGRNMRLDPFRLPQVVSYATRDDYGDVTFTIDHRGAVIRRMLEMSGLPAFIALPANAFRGVAARAMEDPDGNVTVTLE
;
A
#
# COMPACT_ATOMS: atom_id res chain seq x y z
N MET A 1 -17.97 17.79 -10.33
CA MET A 1 -18.51 16.47 -10.73
C MET A 1 -17.33 15.61 -11.15
N ASN A 2 -16.71 14.92 -10.19
CA ASN A 2 -15.58 14.03 -10.46
C ASN A 2 -16.16 12.62 -10.50
N THR A 3 -16.50 12.12 -11.69
CA THR A 3 -16.85 10.72 -11.86
C THR A 3 -15.57 9.91 -11.70
N GLY A 4 -15.20 9.65 -10.45
CA GLY A 4 -14.16 8.71 -10.08
C GLY A 4 -14.61 7.33 -10.50
N LEU A 5 -14.39 7.02 -11.79
CA LEU A 5 -14.64 5.70 -12.35
C LEU A 5 -13.93 4.69 -11.46
N LYS A 6 -14.73 3.84 -10.80
CA LYS A 6 -14.31 2.68 -10.03
C LYS A 6 -13.09 2.03 -10.69
N PRO A 7 -11.90 2.10 -10.09
CA PRO A 7 -10.76 1.45 -10.70
C PRO A 7 -11.00 -0.06 -10.65
N VAL A 8 -10.68 -0.76 -11.74
CA VAL A 8 -11.11 -2.16 -11.99
C VAL A 8 -10.66 -3.15 -10.89
N TRP A 9 -9.72 -2.76 -10.04
CA TRP A 9 -9.23 -3.53 -8.90
C TRP A 9 -10.14 -3.44 -7.65
N ALA A 10 -10.95 -2.39 -7.49
CA ALA A 10 -11.77 -2.17 -6.29
C ALA A 10 -12.97 -3.14 -6.16
N GLY A 11 -13.25 -3.95 -7.19
CA GLY A 11 -14.26 -5.02 -7.15
C GLY A 11 -13.69 -6.43 -7.05
N ARG A 12 -12.36 -6.59 -6.96
CA ARG A 12 -11.70 -7.90 -6.86
C ARG A 12 -10.92 -7.95 -5.56
N ASN A 13 -11.06 -9.04 -4.81
CA ASN A 13 -10.22 -9.30 -3.64
C ASN A 13 -8.74 -9.30 -4.07
N MET A 14 -8.03 -8.20 -3.86
CA MET A 14 -6.61 -8.10 -4.15
C MET A 14 -5.84 -8.52 -2.88
N ARG A 15 -5.58 -9.82 -2.76
CA ARG A 15 -4.67 -10.35 -1.74
C ARG A 15 -3.25 -10.37 -2.31
N LEU A 16 -2.42 -9.46 -1.83
CA LEU A 16 -0.99 -9.47 -2.11
C LEU A 16 -0.35 -10.53 -1.19
N ASP A 17 0.09 -11.66 -1.74
CA ASP A 17 0.88 -12.66 -1.01
C ASP A 17 2.34 -12.55 -1.46
N PRO A 18 3.23 -11.95 -0.64
CA PRO A 18 4.63 -11.73 -1.01
C PRO A 18 5.41 -13.01 -1.29
N PHE A 19 4.94 -14.17 -0.81
CA PHE A 19 5.54 -15.48 -1.08
C PHE A 19 5.02 -16.12 -2.37
N ARG A 20 3.93 -15.61 -2.93
CA ARG A 20 3.34 -16.08 -4.20
C ARG A 20 3.40 -15.04 -5.31
N LEU A 21 4.01 -13.89 -5.06
CA LEU A 21 4.31 -12.91 -6.08
C LEU A 21 5.65 -13.25 -6.75
N PRO A 22 5.67 -13.50 -8.07
CA PRO A 22 6.92 -13.74 -8.79
C PRO A 22 7.78 -12.48 -8.91
N GLN A 23 7.22 -11.31 -8.61
CA GLN A 23 7.84 -10.00 -8.83
C GLN A 23 7.71 -9.08 -7.60
N VAL A 24 8.75 -8.30 -7.36
CA VAL A 24 8.75 -7.21 -6.38
C VAL A 24 7.65 -6.21 -6.77
N VAL A 25 6.82 -5.83 -5.81
CA VAL A 25 5.79 -4.81 -6.02
C VAL A 25 6.26 -3.50 -5.41
N SER A 26 6.28 -2.45 -6.23
CA SER A 26 6.61 -1.10 -5.80
C SER A 26 5.50 -0.14 -6.18
N TYR A 27 5.08 0.70 -5.24
CA TYR A 27 4.12 1.76 -5.51
C TYR A 27 4.52 3.03 -4.77
N ALA A 28 4.28 4.16 -5.42
CA ALA A 28 4.48 5.49 -4.87
C ALA A 28 3.13 6.08 -4.50
N THR A 29 3.08 6.78 -3.37
CA THR A 29 1.93 7.55 -2.91
C THR A 29 2.44 8.81 -2.20
N ARG A 30 1.51 9.66 -1.78
CA ARG A 30 1.80 10.88 -1.02
C ARG A 30 1.01 10.86 0.27
N ASP A 31 1.65 11.17 1.38
CA ASP A 31 1.01 11.39 2.68
C ASP A 31 1.26 12.83 3.17
N ASP A 32 0.90 13.13 4.43
CA ASP A 32 1.07 14.45 5.05
C ASP A 32 2.54 14.92 5.12
N TYR A 33 3.50 14.01 4.93
CA TYR A 33 4.95 14.25 4.94
C TYR A 33 5.58 14.07 3.55
N GLY A 34 4.76 14.16 2.50
CA GLY A 34 5.22 14.15 1.11
C GLY A 34 5.28 12.77 0.46
N ASP A 35 6.09 12.65 -0.58
CA ASP A 35 6.15 11.45 -1.41
C ASP A 35 6.82 10.29 -0.67
N VAL A 36 6.19 9.12 -0.74
CA VAL A 36 6.67 7.88 -0.14
C VAL A 36 6.53 6.73 -1.12
N THR A 37 7.57 5.91 -1.19
CA THR A 37 7.60 4.70 -2.00
C THR A 37 7.66 3.48 -1.10
N PHE A 38 6.79 2.52 -1.35
CA PHE A 38 6.77 1.23 -0.68
C PHE A 38 7.23 0.17 -1.67
N THR A 39 8.15 -0.69 -1.25
CA THR A 39 8.60 -1.86 -2.00
C THR A 39 8.37 -3.09 -1.14
N ILE A 40 7.65 -4.09 -1.67
CA ILE A 40 7.25 -5.29 -0.94
C ILE A 40 7.71 -6.51 -1.73
N ASP A 41 8.37 -7.44 -1.03
CA ASP A 41 8.76 -8.76 -1.54
C ASP A 41 8.70 -9.82 -0.42
N HIS A 42 9.11 -11.06 -0.74
CA HIS A 42 9.12 -12.18 0.22
C HIS A 42 10.03 -11.94 1.45
N ARG A 43 10.97 -10.99 1.39
CA ARG A 43 11.88 -10.65 2.49
C ARG A 43 11.26 -9.65 3.45
N GLY A 44 10.30 -8.85 2.99
CA GLY A 44 9.57 -7.88 3.79
C GLY A 44 9.18 -6.64 3.01
N ALA A 45 9.26 -5.48 3.66
CA ALA A 45 8.94 -4.20 3.06
C ALA A 45 10.08 -3.19 3.26
N VAL A 46 10.30 -2.35 2.24
CA VAL A 46 11.19 -1.20 2.31
C VAL A 46 10.38 0.06 1.99
N ILE A 47 10.46 1.04 2.90
CA ILE A 47 9.84 2.35 2.76
C ILE A 47 10.94 3.34 2.44
N ARG A 48 10.76 4.14 1.38
CA ARG A 48 11.69 5.20 0.99
C ARG A 48 10.95 6.53 0.90
N ARG A 49 11.50 7.58 1.49
CA ARG A 49 10.98 8.94 1.38
C ARG A 49 12.07 9.99 1.55
N MET A 50 11.76 11.24 1.20
CA MET A 50 12.57 12.40 1.56
C MET A 50 12.02 13.01 2.84
N LEU A 51 12.88 13.31 3.82
CA LEU A 51 12.48 13.97 5.05
C LEU A 51 12.32 15.47 4.80
N GLU A 52 11.12 16.01 4.99
CA GLU A 52 10.79 17.40 4.61
C GLU A 52 11.68 18.45 5.30
N MET A 53 11.99 18.26 6.59
CA MET A 53 12.78 19.25 7.33
C MET A 53 14.26 19.24 6.96
N SER A 54 14.84 18.09 6.61
CA SER A 54 16.28 17.94 6.40
C SER A 54 16.68 17.77 4.93
N GLY A 55 15.71 17.47 4.05
CA GLY A 55 15.97 17.14 2.65
C GLY A 55 16.78 15.85 2.47
N LEU A 56 16.85 14.98 3.49
CA LEU A 56 17.63 13.75 3.45
C LEU A 56 16.75 12.56 3.03
N PRO A 57 17.30 11.60 2.25
CA PRO A 57 16.61 10.35 1.96
C PRO A 57 16.57 9.47 3.21
N ALA A 58 15.37 9.03 3.60
CA ALA A 58 15.15 8.05 4.64
C ALA A 58 14.74 6.70 4.04
N PHE A 59 15.25 5.64 4.65
CA PHE A 59 14.96 4.25 4.30
C PHE A 59 14.61 3.48 5.56
N ILE A 60 13.47 2.80 5.54
CA ILE A 60 13.02 1.96 6.65
C ILE A 60 12.79 0.57 6.09
N ALA A 61 13.59 -0.39 6.54
CA ALA A 61 13.46 -1.79 6.16
C ALA A 61 12.76 -2.57 7.28
N LEU A 62 11.67 -3.24 6.93
CA LEU A 62 10.88 -4.08 7.83
C LEU A 62 10.95 -5.53 7.34
N PRO A 63 11.49 -6.47 8.15
CA PRO A 63 11.56 -7.86 7.76
C PRO A 63 10.16 -8.51 7.73
N ALA A 64 10.00 -9.59 6.97
CA ALA A 64 8.72 -10.28 6.82
C ALA A 64 8.10 -10.71 8.17
N ASN A 65 8.93 -11.07 9.16
CA ASN A 65 8.47 -11.44 10.51
C ASN A 65 8.03 -10.25 11.38
N ALA A 66 8.25 -9.01 10.95
CA ALA A 66 7.67 -7.82 11.60
C ALA A 66 6.16 -7.69 11.31
N PHE A 67 5.67 -8.39 10.28
CA PHE A 67 4.26 -8.41 9.92
C PHE A 67 3.63 -9.69 10.45
N ARG A 68 2.52 -9.57 11.18
CA ARG A 68 1.64 -10.72 11.45
C ARG A 68 0.81 -11.14 10.23
N GLY A 69 0.91 -10.35 9.13
CA GLY A 69 -0.02 -10.36 8.02
C GLY A 69 -1.20 -9.43 8.34
N VAL A 70 -1.51 -8.50 7.45
CA VAL A 70 -2.75 -7.70 7.52
C VAL A 70 -3.48 -7.97 6.23
N ALA A 71 -4.71 -8.49 6.33
CA ALA A 71 -5.60 -8.55 5.20
C ALA A 71 -6.43 -7.26 5.18
N ALA A 72 -6.44 -6.58 4.04
CA ALA A 72 -7.31 -5.43 3.82
C ALA A 72 -8.50 -5.88 2.98
N ARG A 73 -9.71 -5.61 3.47
CA ARG A 73 -10.95 -5.85 2.74
C ARG A 73 -11.59 -4.52 2.41
N ALA A 74 -11.76 -4.23 1.12
CA ALA A 74 -12.53 -3.08 0.65
C ALA A 74 -13.96 -3.52 0.30
N MET A 75 -14.94 -2.75 0.75
CA MET A 75 -16.37 -2.95 0.46
C MET A 75 -16.96 -1.61 0.01
N GLU A 76 -17.71 -1.62 -1.09
CA GLU A 76 -18.42 -0.45 -1.60
C GLU A 76 -19.89 -0.55 -1.21
N ASP A 77 -20.45 0.51 -0.64
CA ASP A 77 -21.87 0.60 -0.32
C ASP A 77 -22.71 1.01 -1.54
N PRO A 78 -24.06 0.97 -1.47
CA PRO A 78 -24.93 1.35 -2.59
C PRO A 78 -24.81 2.83 -3.02
N ASP A 79 -24.26 3.69 -2.16
CA ASP A 79 -24.06 5.12 -2.42
C ASP A 79 -22.66 5.40 -3.00
N GLY A 80 -21.84 4.36 -3.19
CA GLY A 80 -20.50 4.44 -3.77
C GLY A 80 -19.39 4.77 -2.78
N ASN A 81 -19.66 4.75 -1.48
CA ASN A 81 -18.61 4.92 -0.47
C ASN A 81 -17.82 3.63 -0.32
N VAL A 82 -16.48 3.74 -0.27
CA VAL A 82 -15.59 2.60 -0.08
C VAL A 82 -15.14 2.55 1.38
N THR A 83 -15.54 1.49 2.08
CA THR A 83 -15.07 1.16 3.43
C THR A 83 -13.94 0.14 3.35
N VAL A 84 -12.80 0.45 3.95
CA VAL A 84 -11.67 -0.49 4.07
C VAL A 84 -11.56 -0.97 5.51
N THR A 85 -11.59 -2.28 5.72
CA THR A 85 -11.37 -2.93 7.02
C THR A 85 -10.03 -3.65 7.02
N LEU A 86 -9.31 -3.55 8.14
CA LEU A 86 -8.06 -4.28 8.39
C LEU A 86 -8.35 -5.46 9.32
N GLU A 87 -7.94 -6.66 8.94
CA GLU A 87 -8.07 -7.90 9.73
C GLU A 87 -6.73 -8.64 9.85
#